data_AF-A0A433BE68-F1
#
_entry.id   AF-A0A433BE68-F1
#
_cell.length_a   1.000
_cell.length_b   1.000
_cell.length_c   1.000
_cell.angle_alpha   90.00
_cell.angle_beta   90.00
_cell.angle_gamma   90.00
#
_symmetry.space_group_name_H-M   'P 1'
#
loop_
_entity.id
_entity.type
_entity.pdbx_description
1 polymer ?
#
loop_
_entity_poly.entity_id
_entity_poly.type
_entity_poly.pdbx_seq_one_letter_code
_entity_poly.pdbx_strand_id
1 'polypeptide(L)'
;MNTTAPRISPSTREIAGQPAADGTAAELHGERDRPCSHACYQTLAWPRGAGGMAGTPGGGALRQRLPQLPQPSHRLLALCHEVGLRRLVALHMARLRNTPLFAQAGPCFDCVAQRVADFVVESCGGPLYYSQRHSRLQAGHGLPLLLDAPGRELWLVQLWHAMDEAALTPALQADYWNWAEPLSVHLLAPQARHAGLSRYPYDTVRSWFLSASGQRA
;
A
#
# COMPACT_ATOMS: atom_id res chain seq x y z
N MET A 1 33.96 -29.21 72.35
CA MET A 1 34.20 -30.64 72.60
C MET A 1 33.86 -31.41 71.32
N ASN A 2 34.89 -32.00 70.72
CA ASN A 2 34.97 -33.11 69.75
C ASN A 2 33.75 -33.47 68.88
N THR A 3 33.90 -33.48 67.54
CA THR A 3 34.34 -34.66 66.77
C THR A 3 34.18 -34.43 65.25
N THR A 4 35.22 -34.78 64.52
CA THR A 4 35.38 -34.81 63.07
C THR A 4 34.87 -36.14 62.47
N ALA A 5 34.04 -36.04 61.41
CA ALA A 5 33.85 -36.91 60.22
C ALA A 5 33.43 -38.41 60.39
N PRO A 6 32.84 -39.07 59.36
CA PRO A 6 33.57 -39.40 58.12
C PRO A 6 32.82 -39.22 56.78
N ARG A 7 33.63 -39.15 55.72
CA ARG A 7 33.31 -39.27 54.28
C ARG A 7 32.83 -40.68 53.92
N ILE A 8 31.89 -40.81 52.96
CA ILE A 8 31.94 -41.80 51.86
C ILE A 8 31.19 -41.23 50.63
N SER A 9 31.91 -41.05 49.52
CA SER A 9 31.45 -41.21 48.12
C SER A 9 32.36 -42.32 47.51
N PRO A 10 32.17 -42.86 46.29
CA PRO A 10 31.16 -42.64 45.23
C PRO A 10 30.59 -43.96 44.63
N SER A 11 29.65 -43.89 43.66
CA SER A 11 29.62 -44.71 42.41
C SER A 11 28.25 -44.50 41.72
N THR A 12 28.17 -43.62 40.73
CA THR A 12 28.19 -43.92 39.29
C THR A 12 26.99 -44.74 38.80
N ARG A 13 26.01 -44.04 38.23
CA ARG A 13 25.41 -44.45 36.96
C ARG A 13 24.94 -43.22 36.19
N GLU A 14 25.67 -42.96 35.12
CA GLU A 14 25.29 -42.11 33.99
C GLU A 14 23.87 -42.40 33.54
N ILE A 15 23.07 -41.35 33.35
CA ILE A 15 22.08 -41.29 32.29
C ILE A 15 22.25 -39.94 31.59
N ALA A 16 22.80 -40.03 30.38
CA ALA A 16 22.66 -39.16 29.21
C ALA A 16 22.39 -37.67 29.44
N GLY A 17 23.36 -36.84 29.03
CA GLY A 17 23.20 -35.41 28.91
C GLY A 17 22.15 -35.00 27.87
N GLN A 18 21.24 -34.13 28.28
CA GLN A 18 20.58 -33.19 27.39
C GLN A 18 21.46 -31.94 27.24
N PRO A 19 21.93 -31.57 26.05
CA PRO A 19 22.31 -30.19 25.81
C PRO A 19 21.04 -29.35 25.79
N ALA A 20 21.07 -28.27 26.56
CA ALA A 20 20.12 -27.17 26.49
C ALA A 20 20.03 -26.71 25.03
N ALA A 21 18.85 -26.83 24.43
CA ALA A 21 18.55 -26.14 23.20
C ALA A 21 18.43 -24.65 23.54
N ASP A 22 19.53 -23.92 23.34
CA ASP A 22 19.50 -22.51 23.01
C ASP A 22 18.66 -22.35 21.74
N GLY A 23 17.35 -22.19 21.94
CA GLY A 23 16.39 -21.85 20.92
C GLY A 23 16.59 -20.40 20.51
N THR A 24 17.54 -20.20 19.62
CA THR A 24 17.79 -18.98 18.86
C THR A 24 16.51 -18.27 18.46
N ALA A 25 16.43 -16.99 18.82
CA ALA A 25 15.50 -15.98 18.31
C ALA A 25 15.76 -15.69 16.81
N ALA A 26 15.58 -16.70 15.96
CA ALA A 26 15.88 -16.65 14.53
C ALA A 26 14.77 -17.29 13.70
N GLU A 27 13.49 -17.01 14.00
CA GLU A 27 12.36 -17.54 13.21
C GLU A 27 11.20 -16.53 13.07
N LEU A 28 11.50 -15.24 12.82
CA LEU A 28 10.47 -14.25 12.48
C LEU A 28 10.77 -13.43 11.21
N HIS A 29 11.73 -13.83 10.38
CA HIS A 29 12.13 -13.05 9.18
C HIS A 29 12.07 -13.83 7.86
N GLY A 30 11.36 -14.96 7.83
CA GLY A 30 11.34 -15.89 6.69
C GLY A 30 10.15 -15.83 5.73
N GLU A 31 9.16 -14.97 5.93
CA GLU A 31 8.00 -14.81 5.01
C GLU A 31 8.10 -13.57 4.11
N ARG A 32 9.31 -13.02 3.92
CA ARG A 32 9.50 -11.85 3.05
C ARG A 32 9.66 -12.30 1.59
N ASP A 33 8.78 -11.77 0.76
CA ASP A 33 8.77 -11.84 -0.71
C ASP A 33 8.44 -13.21 -1.33
N ARG A 34 7.17 -13.62 -1.22
CA ARG A 34 6.59 -14.41 -2.31
C ARG A 34 6.46 -13.52 -3.54
N PRO A 35 7.13 -13.82 -4.67
CA PRO A 35 6.97 -13.02 -5.87
C PRO A 35 5.51 -13.07 -6.33
N CYS A 36 4.97 -11.90 -6.66
CA CYS A 36 3.64 -11.77 -7.25
C CYS A 36 3.48 -12.74 -8.43
N SER A 37 2.50 -13.65 -8.35
CA SER A 37 2.21 -14.56 -9.45
C SER A 37 1.45 -13.84 -10.57
N HIS A 38 1.49 -14.39 -11.79
CA HIS A 38 0.67 -13.90 -12.92
C HIS A 38 -0.83 -13.79 -12.56
N ALA A 39 -1.34 -14.69 -11.72
CA ALA A 39 -2.72 -14.65 -11.23
C ALA A 39 -3.02 -13.37 -10.44
N CYS A 40 -2.09 -12.89 -9.62
CA CYS A 40 -2.23 -11.63 -8.89
C CYS A 40 -2.24 -10.39 -9.78
N TYR A 41 -1.76 -10.50 -11.03
CA TYR A 41 -1.89 -9.42 -12.02
C TYR A 41 -3.25 -9.45 -12.73
N GLN A 42 -3.80 -10.64 -12.98
CA GLN A 42 -5.13 -10.79 -13.57
C GLN A 42 -6.25 -10.34 -12.61
N THR A 43 -6.08 -10.53 -11.30
CA THR A 43 -7.04 -10.03 -10.28
C THR A 43 -7.15 -8.50 -10.23
N LEU A 44 -6.22 -7.78 -10.87
CA LEU A 44 -6.23 -6.30 -10.94
C LEU A 44 -6.76 -5.77 -12.25
N ALA A 45 -6.95 -6.63 -13.24
CA ALA A 45 -7.96 -6.41 -14.25
C ALA A 45 -9.32 -6.65 -13.57
N TRP A 46 -9.69 -5.70 -12.70
CA TRP A 46 -10.93 -5.72 -11.94
C TRP A 46 -12.10 -6.06 -12.87
N PRO A 47 -13.04 -6.94 -12.46
CA PRO A 47 -14.10 -7.37 -13.35
C PRO A 47 -14.86 -6.14 -13.85
N ARG A 48 -14.93 -6.00 -15.17
CA ARG A 48 -15.87 -5.10 -15.84
C ARG A 48 -17.24 -5.43 -15.23
N GLY A 49 -17.82 -4.51 -14.46
CA GLY A 49 -19.10 -4.75 -13.83
C GLY A 49 -20.09 -5.31 -14.85
N ALA A 50 -20.58 -6.52 -14.61
CA ALA A 50 -21.72 -7.07 -15.33
C ALA A 50 -22.98 -6.36 -14.81
N GLY A 51 -23.22 -5.14 -15.27
CA GLY A 51 -24.33 -4.34 -14.77
C GLY A 51 -24.30 -2.90 -15.25
N GLY A 52 -24.97 -2.64 -16.37
CA GLY A 52 -25.21 -1.30 -16.89
C GLY A 52 -25.63 -1.37 -18.36
N MET A 53 -26.93 -1.32 -18.59
CA MET A 53 -27.58 -1.52 -19.88
C MET A 53 -26.98 -0.73 -21.04
N ALA A 54 -27.15 -1.31 -22.23
CA ALA A 54 -27.01 -0.70 -23.54
C ALA A 54 -27.42 0.79 -23.55
N GLY A 55 -26.40 1.65 -23.56
CA GLY A 55 -26.49 3.01 -24.08
C GLY A 55 -25.91 3.01 -25.49
N THR A 56 -26.71 3.41 -26.46
CA THR A 56 -26.44 3.57 -27.90
C THR A 56 -25.00 4.01 -28.21
N PRO A 57 -24.35 3.49 -29.27
CA PRO A 57 -23.05 3.99 -29.72
C PRO A 57 -23.23 5.35 -30.40
N GLY A 58 -23.36 6.40 -29.60
CA GLY A 58 -23.16 7.77 -30.02
C GLY A 58 -21.66 7.99 -30.25
N GLY A 59 -21.24 7.85 -31.51
CA GLY A 59 -19.88 8.15 -31.93
C GLY A 59 -19.44 9.54 -31.48
N GLY A 60 -18.21 9.64 -30.97
CA GLY A 60 -17.54 10.93 -30.78
C GLY A 60 -17.46 11.48 -29.34
N ALA A 61 -17.37 10.64 -28.31
CA ALA A 61 -16.99 11.13 -26.99
C ALA A 61 -15.46 11.30 -26.93
N LEU A 62 -15.00 12.53 -27.21
CA LEU A 62 -13.68 13.10 -26.92
C LEU A 62 -12.76 12.16 -26.12
N ARG A 63 -11.76 11.60 -26.80
CA ARG A 63 -10.61 10.91 -26.20
C ARG A 63 -9.98 11.88 -25.20
N GLN A 64 -10.40 11.74 -23.94
CA GLN A 64 -10.23 12.82 -22.99
C GLN A 64 -8.76 12.95 -22.63
N ARG A 65 -8.28 14.19 -22.60
CA ARG A 65 -6.90 14.48 -22.23
C ARG A 65 -6.81 14.27 -20.73
N LEU A 66 -6.16 13.17 -20.32
CA LEU A 66 -5.80 12.93 -18.93
C LEU A 66 -5.14 14.20 -18.34
N PRO A 67 -5.39 14.53 -17.07
CA PRO A 67 -4.71 15.65 -16.45
C PRO A 67 -3.20 15.43 -16.54
N GLN A 68 -2.44 16.52 -16.65
CA GLN A 68 -1.00 16.43 -16.50
C GLN A 68 -0.69 15.77 -15.16
N LEU A 69 0.16 14.74 -15.20
CA LEU A 69 0.62 14.06 -14.01
C LEU A 69 1.92 14.73 -13.58
N PRO A 70 1.93 15.56 -12.53
CA PRO A 70 3.17 16.11 -12.01
C PRO A 70 4.06 14.98 -11.47
N GLN A 71 5.37 15.19 -11.47
CA GLN A 71 6.27 14.32 -10.73
C GLN A 71 6.07 14.58 -9.23
N PRO A 72 6.02 13.56 -8.35
CA PRO A 72 5.98 13.81 -6.93
C PRO A 72 7.26 14.51 -6.47
N SER A 73 7.12 15.38 -5.48
CA SER A 73 8.23 16.13 -4.88
C SER A 73 9.28 15.16 -4.32
N HIS A 74 10.54 15.24 -4.77
CA HIS A 74 11.65 14.44 -4.21
C HIS A 74 11.87 14.70 -2.72
N ARG A 75 11.38 15.84 -2.22
CA ARG A 75 11.35 16.17 -0.79
C ARG A 75 10.57 15.15 0.04
N LEU A 76 9.55 14.49 -0.55
CA LEU A 76 8.81 13.41 0.11
C LEU A 76 9.77 12.29 0.53
N LEU A 77 10.62 11.81 -0.38
CA LEU A 77 11.61 10.79 -0.05
C LEU A 77 12.70 11.34 0.88
N ALA A 78 13.17 12.58 0.66
CA ALA A 78 14.21 13.18 1.47
C ALA A 78 13.81 13.33 2.96
N LEU A 79 12.54 13.63 3.24
CA LEU A 79 12.04 13.86 4.59
C LEU A 79 11.36 12.65 5.23
N CYS A 80 10.62 11.84 4.47
CA CYS A 80 9.98 10.64 5.01
C CYS A 80 10.92 9.43 5.02
N HIS A 81 12.00 9.47 4.22
CA HIS A 81 12.81 8.31 3.86
C HIS A 81 11.98 7.19 3.22
N GLU A 82 12.64 6.13 2.74
CA GLU A 82 11.95 4.97 2.15
C GLU A 82 10.98 4.34 3.17
N VAL A 83 11.40 4.21 4.43
CA VAL A 83 10.60 3.61 5.51
C VAL A 83 9.29 4.38 5.73
N GLY A 84 9.32 5.72 5.72
CA GLY A 84 8.12 6.52 5.89
C GLY A 84 7.14 6.42 4.72
N LEU A 85 7.65 6.40 3.48
CA LEU A 85 6.81 6.17 2.30
C LEU A 85 6.18 4.79 2.29
N ARG A 86 6.94 3.74 2.63
CA ARG A 86 6.41 2.38 2.77
C ARG A 86 5.37 2.28 3.88
N ARG A 87 5.58 2.98 5.01
CA ARG A 87 4.59 3.05 6.10
C ARG A 87 3.30 3.72 5.63
N LEU A 88 3.37 4.86 4.93
CA LEU A 88 2.19 5.53 4.37
C LEU A 88 1.38 4.58 3.48
N VAL A 89 2.06 3.87 2.56
CA VAL A 89 1.39 2.92 1.68
C VAL A 89 0.81 1.75 2.47
N ALA A 90 1.53 1.21 3.45
CA ALA A 90 1.01 0.13 4.30
C ALA A 90 -0.27 0.54 5.03
N LEU A 91 -0.31 1.75 5.61
CA LEU A 91 -1.51 2.30 6.24
C LEU A 91 -2.67 2.46 5.25
N HIS A 92 -2.38 2.99 4.06
CA HIS A 92 -3.39 3.17 3.02
C HIS A 92 -3.96 1.84 2.55
N MET A 93 -3.10 0.87 2.24
CA MET A 93 -3.53 -0.46 1.80
C MET A 93 -4.32 -1.15 2.91
N ALA A 94 -3.88 -1.10 4.17
CA ALA A 94 -4.61 -1.69 5.30
C ALA A 94 -6.03 -1.15 5.41
N ARG A 95 -6.22 0.16 5.23
CA ARG A 95 -7.56 0.79 5.18
C ARG A 95 -8.40 0.29 4.00
N LEU A 96 -7.77 0.08 2.86
CA LEU A 96 -8.45 -0.39 1.65
C LEU A 96 -8.81 -1.88 1.69
N ARG A 97 -8.11 -2.71 2.48
CA ARG A 97 -8.28 -4.17 2.55
C ARG A 97 -9.74 -4.61 2.73
N ASN A 98 -10.48 -3.88 3.55
CA ASN A 98 -11.85 -4.21 3.93
C ASN A 98 -12.91 -3.41 3.13
N THR A 99 -12.48 -2.66 2.11
CA THR A 99 -13.38 -1.92 1.24
C THR A 99 -13.78 -2.77 0.03
N PRO A 100 -14.89 -2.44 -0.65
CA PRO A 100 -15.26 -3.10 -1.91
C PRO A 100 -14.15 -3.08 -2.97
N LEU A 101 -13.21 -2.14 -2.90
CA LEU A 101 -12.08 -2.04 -3.84
C LEU A 101 -11.11 -3.22 -3.75
N PHE A 102 -10.94 -3.84 -2.57
CA PHE A 102 -10.01 -4.95 -2.36
C PHE A 102 -10.66 -6.20 -1.76
N ALA A 103 -11.98 -6.20 -1.56
CA ALA A 103 -12.72 -7.34 -1.03
C ALA A 103 -12.48 -8.65 -1.82
N GLN A 104 -12.17 -8.55 -3.12
CA GLN A 104 -11.90 -9.70 -4.00
C GLN A 104 -10.40 -9.97 -4.25
N ALA A 105 -9.49 -9.20 -3.63
CA ALA A 105 -8.06 -9.37 -3.85
C ALA A 105 -7.51 -10.67 -3.22
N GLY A 106 -8.21 -11.21 -2.21
CA GLY A 106 -7.90 -12.49 -1.58
C GLY A 106 -6.41 -12.64 -1.24
N PRO A 107 -5.75 -13.75 -1.62
CA PRO A 107 -4.35 -14.01 -1.31
C PRO A 107 -3.36 -13.09 -2.05
N CYS A 108 -3.82 -12.31 -3.02
CA CYS A 108 -2.98 -11.41 -3.80
C CYS A 108 -2.83 -10.02 -3.18
N PHE A 109 -3.57 -9.72 -2.11
CA PHE A 109 -3.56 -8.40 -1.48
C PHE A 109 -2.16 -7.91 -1.10
N ASP A 110 -1.36 -8.73 -0.41
CA ASP A 110 -0.03 -8.33 0.07
C ASP A 110 0.93 -8.08 -1.11
N CYS A 111 0.82 -8.89 -2.17
CA CYS A 111 1.54 -8.67 -3.41
C CYS A 111 1.17 -7.33 -4.07
N VAL A 112 -0.11 -6.95 -4.08
CA VAL A 112 -0.55 -5.65 -4.61
C VAL A 112 0.00 -4.52 -3.76
N ALA A 113 -0.10 -4.63 -2.44
CA ALA A 113 0.42 -3.63 -1.51
C ALA A 113 1.91 -3.39 -1.70
N GLN A 114 2.70 -4.46 -1.83
CA GLN A 114 4.15 -4.37 -2.07
C GLN A 114 4.47 -3.63 -3.37
N ARG A 115 3.77 -3.97 -4.46
CA ARG A 115 3.97 -3.30 -5.75
C ARG A 115 3.59 -1.82 -5.69
N VAL A 116 2.49 -1.45 -5.01
CA VAL A 116 2.12 -0.05 -4.81
C VAL A 116 3.21 0.68 -4.02
N ALA A 117 3.76 0.05 -2.99
CA ALA A 117 4.84 0.62 -2.20
C ALA A 117 6.10 0.86 -3.05
N ASP A 118 6.49 -0.13 -3.86
CA ASP A 118 7.62 -0.01 -4.78
C ASP A 118 7.38 1.11 -5.82
N PHE A 119 6.16 1.22 -6.36
CA PHE A 119 5.79 2.30 -7.28
C PHE A 119 5.91 3.68 -6.65
N VAL A 120 5.41 3.85 -5.43
CA VAL A 120 5.45 5.14 -4.72
C VAL A 120 6.88 5.54 -4.37
N VAL A 121 7.69 4.60 -3.85
CA VAL A 121 9.10 4.84 -3.53
C VAL A 121 9.88 5.27 -4.77
N GLU A 122 9.75 4.52 -5.88
CA GLU A 122 10.42 4.84 -7.14
C GLU A 122 9.95 6.18 -7.70
N SER A 123 8.64 6.44 -7.72
CA SER A 123 8.08 7.70 -8.23
C SER A 123 8.63 8.91 -7.48
N CYS A 124 8.83 8.80 -6.16
CA CYS A 124 9.40 9.85 -5.32
C CYS A 124 10.93 10.02 -5.45
N GLY A 125 11.58 9.31 -6.39
CA GLY A 125 13.02 9.38 -6.64
C GLY A 125 13.84 8.30 -5.94
N GLY A 126 13.19 7.25 -5.42
CA GLY A 126 13.85 6.13 -4.76
C GLY A 126 14.47 5.13 -5.73
N PRO A 127 15.01 4.01 -5.22
CA PRO A 127 15.54 2.93 -6.05
C PRO A 127 14.48 2.38 -7.02
N LEU A 128 14.93 1.84 -8.16
CA LEU A 128 14.09 1.36 -9.26
C LEU A 128 13.37 0.02 -8.99
N TYR A 129 12.83 -0.16 -7.78
CA TYR A 129 12.19 -1.42 -7.38
C TYR A 129 11.02 -1.79 -8.28
N TYR A 130 10.16 -0.83 -8.61
CA TYR A 130 8.98 -1.08 -9.41
C TYR A 130 9.35 -1.41 -10.85
N SER A 131 10.22 -0.61 -11.46
CA SER A 131 10.64 -0.85 -12.83
C SER A 131 11.40 -2.17 -12.97
N GLN A 132 12.20 -2.56 -11.98
CA GLN A 132 12.93 -3.83 -12.03
C GLN A 132 12.04 -5.05 -11.79
N ARG A 133 11.07 -4.95 -10.87
CA ARG A 133 10.26 -6.10 -10.43
C ARG A 133 8.91 -6.21 -11.13
N HIS A 134 8.38 -5.09 -11.66
CA HIS A 134 6.98 -4.97 -12.06
C HIS A 134 6.74 -4.33 -13.44
N SER A 135 7.70 -3.66 -14.07
CA SER A 135 7.50 -2.94 -15.35
C SER A 135 6.97 -3.80 -16.51
N ARG A 136 7.22 -5.11 -16.49
CA ARG A 136 6.78 -6.05 -17.55
C ARG A 136 5.31 -6.46 -17.41
N LEU A 137 4.62 -5.99 -16.37
CA LEU A 137 3.34 -6.54 -15.96
C LEU A 137 2.22 -5.53 -16.29
N GLN A 138 1.36 -5.93 -17.23
CA GLN A 138 0.43 -5.06 -17.95
C GLN A 138 -0.86 -4.74 -17.16
N ALA A 139 -0.75 -4.27 -15.92
CA ALA A 139 -1.87 -3.57 -15.30
C ALA A 139 -1.84 -2.10 -15.76
N GLY A 140 -2.92 -1.63 -16.39
CA GLY A 140 -3.10 -0.20 -16.71
C GLY A 140 -1.97 0.49 -17.50
N HIS A 141 -1.26 -0.23 -18.37
CA HIS A 141 -0.09 0.27 -19.12
C HIS A 141 1.13 0.64 -18.26
N GLY A 142 1.43 -0.16 -17.22
CA GLY A 142 2.60 0.04 -16.36
C GLY A 142 2.29 0.74 -15.03
N LEU A 143 1.01 0.90 -14.68
CA LEU A 143 0.55 1.42 -13.40
C LEU A 143 0.35 0.29 -12.38
N PRO A 144 0.46 0.56 -11.07
CA PRO A 144 0.49 -0.50 -10.06
C PRO A 144 -0.86 -1.21 -9.87
N LEU A 145 -1.97 -0.55 -10.22
CA LEU A 145 -3.34 -1.06 -10.09
C LEU A 145 -4.30 -0.31 -11.02
N LEU A 146 -5.53 -0.82 -11.16
CA LEU A 146 -6.64 -0.16 -11.85
C LEU A 146 -7.83 0.06 -10.90
N LEU A 147 -8.49 1.21 -11.04
CA LEU A 147 -9.66 1.64 -10.27
C LEU A 147 -10.88 1.77 -11.19
N ASP A 148 -12.08 1.56 -10.67
CA ASP A 148 -13.30 2.11 -11.24
C ASP A 148 -13.61 3.48 -10.62
N ALA A 149 -14.69 4.14 -11.09
CA ALA A 149 -15.03 5.48 -10.60
C ALA A 149 -15.35 5.50 -9.09
N PRO A 150 -16.21 4.61 -8.53
CA PRO A 150 -16.43 4.56 -7.08
C PRO A 150 -15.16 4.18 -6.29
N GLY A 151 -14.35 3.28 -6.84
CA GLY A 151 -13.09 2.84 -6.27
C GLY A 151 -12.06 3.95 -6.16
N ARG A 152 -12.02 4.89 -7.11
CA ARG A 152 -11.20 6.10 -7.01
C ARG A 152 -11.58 6.96 -5.81
N GLU A 153 -12.88 7.15 -5.59
CA GLU A 153 -13.36 7.96 -4.46
C GLU A 153 -12.98 7.32 -3.11
N LEU A 154 -13.16 6.00 -2.99
CA LEU A 154 -12.71 5.23 -1.83
C LEU A 154 -11.19 5.29 -1.66
N TRP A 155 -10.43 5.20 -2.76
CA TRP A 155 -8.98 5.25 -2.74
C TRP A 155 -8.48 6.61 -2.19
N LEU A 156 -9.05 7.72 -2.66
CA LEU A 156 -8.67 9.07 -2.22
C LEU A 156 -9.04 9.36 -0.77
N VAL A 157 -10.26 9.00 -0.33
CA VAL A 157 -10.66 9.25 1.06
C VAL A 157 -9.82 8.43 2.04
N GLN A 158 -9.50 7.18 1.72
CA GLN A 158 -8.63 6.36 2.58
C GLN A 158 -7.17 6.83 2.55
N LEU A 159 -6.72 7.41 1.43
CA LEU A 159 -5.39 8.01 1.35
C LEU A 159 -5.29 9.22 2.29
N TRP A 160 -6.31 10.08 2.32
CA TRP A 160 -6.35 11.22 3.22
C TRP A 160 -6.14 10.80 4.68
N HIS A 161 -6.91 9.81 5.15
CA HIS A 161 -6.76 9.28 6.50
C HIS A 161 -5.42 8.57 6.74
N ALA A 162 -4.84 7.93 5.72
CA ALA A 162 -3.52 7.32 5.83
C ALA A 162 -2.41 8.38 6.01
N MET A 163 -2.52 9.53 5.35
CA MET A 163 -1.56 10.64 5.53
C MET A 163 -1.63 11.25 6.94
N ASP A 164 -2.84 11.36 7.49
CA ASP A 164 -3.07 11.82 8.85
C ASP A 164 -2.47 10.86 9.89
N GLU A 165 -2.74 9.55 9.76
CA GLU A 165 -2.17 8.50 10.61
C GLU A 165 -0.65 8.31 10.43
N ALA A 166 -0.15 8.62 9.23
CA ALA A 166 1.28 8.70 8.95
C ALA A 166 1.94 9.92 9.63
N ALA A 167 1.15 10.83 10.21
CA ALA A 167 1.59 12.09 10.80
C ALA A 167 2.41 12.96 9.82
N LEU A 168 2.03 12.94 8.53
CA LEU A 168 2.65 13.83 7.56
C LEU A 168 2.33 15.29 7.91
N THR A 169 3.34 16.16 7.82
CA THR A 169 3.11 17.60 8.00
C THR A 169 2.18 18.13 6.89
N PRO A 170 1.43 19.22 7.12
CA PRO A 170 0.53 19.77 6.10
C PRO A 170 1.20 20.08 4.76
N ALA A 171 2.50 20.44 4.77
CA ALA A 171 3.28 20.65 3.55
C ALA A 171 3.55 19.34 2.80
N LEU A 172 3.91 18.26 3.50
CA LEU A 172 4.11 16.94 2.90
C LEU A 172 2.80 16.32 2.42
N GLN A 173 1.69 16.55 3.14
CA GLN A 173 0.36 16.15 2.68
C GLN A 173 0.01 16.85 1.37
N ALA A 174 0.26 18.16 1.26
CA ALA A 174 0.03 18.91 0.03
C ALA A 174 0.88 18.38 -1.13
N ASP A 175 2.18 18.17 -0.90
CA ASP A 175 3.11 17.62 -1.90
C ASP A 175 2.64 16.26 -2.41
N TYR A 176 2.25 15.35 -1.50
CA TYR A 176 1.79 14.01 -1.87
C TYR A 176 0.43 14.07 -2.58
N TRP A 177 -0.52 14.86 -2.06
CA TRP A 177 -1.87 14.95 -2.61
C TRP A 177 -1.91 15.57 -4.01
N ASN A 178 -1.10 16.61 -4.25
CA ASN A 178 -0.98 17.25 -5.56
C ASN A 178 -0.45 16.29 -6.65
N TRP A 179 0.19 15.19 -6.26
CA TRP A 179 0.55 14.09 -7.15
C TRP A 179 -0.51 12.99 -7.17
N ALA A 180 -0.96 12.54 -6.00
CA ALA A 180 -1.86 11.39 -5.87
C ALA A 180 -3.25 11.63 -6.46
N GLU A 181 -3.80 12.84 -6.35
CA GLU A 181 -5.10 13.18 -6.92
C GLU A 181 -5.12 13.07 -8.45
N PRO A 182 -4.20 13.71 -9.21
CA PRO A 182 -4.15 13.51 -10.65
C PRO A 182 -3.75 12.09 -11.01
N LEU A 183 -2.82 11.45 -10.27
CA LEU A 183 -2.46 10.04 -10.47
C LEU A 183 -3.69 9.13 -10.42
N SER A 184 -4.61 9.37 -9.47
CA SER A 184 -5.81 8.55 -9.33
C SER A 184 -6.69 8.52 -10.59
N VAL A 185 -6.65 9.58 -11.42
CA VAL A 185 -7.35 9.62 -12.72
C VAL A 185 -6.64 8.71 -13.74
N HIS A 186 -5.31 8.63 -13.69
CA HIS A 186 -4.53 7.70 -14.51
C HIS A 186 -4.76 6.24 -14.08
N LEU A 187 -4.95 6.00 -12.78
CA LEU A 187 -5.29 4.68 -12.24
C LEU A 187 -6.70 4.21 -12.63
N LEU A 188 -7.60 5.07 -13.11
CA LEU A 188 -8.90 4.63 -13.60
C LEU A 188 -8.76 3.72 -14.82
N ALA A 189 -9.55 2.65 -14.85
CA ALA A 189 -9.73 1.83 -16.04
C ALA A 189 -10.23 2.71 -17.22
N PRO A 190 -9.80 2.46 -18.47
CA PRO A 190 -10.12 3.32 -19.60
C PRO A 190 -11.61 3.65 -19.75
N GLN A 191 -12.50 2.68 -19.50
CA GLN A 191 -13.95 2.85 -19.57
C GLN A 191 -14.55 3.70 -18.44
N ALA A 192 -13.84 3.88 -17.33
CA ALA A 192 -14.27 4.68 -16.19
C ALA A 192 -13.81 6.14 -16.28
N ARG A 193 -13.04 6.50 -17.32
CA ARG A 193 -12.53 7.86 -17.53
C ARG A 193 -13.58 8.72 -18.26
N HIS A 194 -14.05 9.77 -17.61
CA HIS A 194 -15.02 10.70 -18.20
C HIS A 194 -14.85 12.15 -17.69
N ALA A 195 -15.49 13.11 -18.36
CA ALA A 195 -15.22 14.55 -18.13
C ALA A 195 -15.65 15.01 -16.74
N GLY A 196 -16.80 14.50 -16.29
CA GLY A 196 -17.41 14.85 -15.03
C GLY A 196 -16.80 14.16 -13.81
N LEU A 197 -15.54 13.70 -13.88
CA LEU A 197 -14.87 13.20 -12.69
C LEU A 197 -14.63 14.35 -11.71
N SER A 198 -15.05 14.15 -10.47
CA SER A 198 -14.77 15.07 -9.38
C SER A 198 -13.28 15.27 -9.20
N ARG A 199 -12.86 16.54 -9.06
CA ARG A 199 -11.48 16.91 -8.77
C ARG A 199 -11.37 17.40 -7.34
N TYR A 200 -10.29 17.03 -6.68
CA TYR A 200 -10.11 17.25 -5.25
C TYR A 200 -8.85 18.06 -4.97
N PRO A 201 -8.83 19.39 -5.20
CA PRO A 201 -7.69 20.22 -4.81
C PRO A 201 -7.41 20.07 -3.31
N TYR A 202 -6.12 20.06 -2.94
CA TYR A 202 -5.70 19.81 -1.55
C TYR A 202 -6.40 20.72 -0.53
N ASP A 203 -6.44 22.04 -0.79
CA ASP A 203 -7.05 23.01 0.13
C ASP A 203 -8.55 22.79 0.31
N THR A 204 -9.24 22.38 -0.76
CA THR A 204 -10.66 22.02 -0.71
C THR A 204 -10.88 20.85 0.24
N VAL A 205 -10.15 19.76 0.05
CA VAL A 205 -10.26 18.56 0.89
C VAL A 205 -9.90 18.87 2.34
N ARG A 206 -8.77 19.57 2.54
CA ARG A 206 -8.31 20.01 3.87
C ARG A 206 -9.38 20.78 4.63
N SER A 207 -10.12 21.67 3.96
CA SER A 207 -11.17 22.47 4.59
C SER A 207 -12.31 21.61 5.16
N TRP A 208 -12.66 20.49 4.51
CA TRP A 208 -13.70 19.58 4.98
C TRP A 208 -13.34 18.94 6.32
N PHE A 209 -12.07 18.54 6.48
CA PHE A 209 -11.60 17.86 7.69
C PHE A 209 -11.29 18.84 8.84
N LEU A 210 -10.88 20.07 8.54
CA LEU A 210 -10.76 21.12 9.56
C LEU A 210 -12.13 21.50 10.13
N SER A 211 -13.14 21.64 9.26
CA SER A 211 -14.50 22.00 9.68
C SER A 211 -15.14 20.90 10.54
N ALA A 212 -14.93 19.64 10.17
CA ALA A 212 -15.43 18.48 10.94
C ALA A 212 -14.79 18.35 12.33
N SER A 213 -13.53 18.76 12.48
CA SER A 213 -12.81 18.73 13.76
C SER A 213 -13.24 19.86 14.70
N GLY A 214 -13.65 21.00 14.15
CA GLY A 214 -14.16 22.15 14.91
C GLY A 214 -15.60 22.01 15.42
N GLN A 215 -16.35 21.01 14.96
CA GLN A 215 -17.74 20.74 15.38
C GLN A 215 -17.85 19.72 16.53
N ARG A 216 -16.72 19.24 17.06
CA ARG A 216 -16.65 18.31 18.21
C ARG A 216 -16.15 18.99 19.50
N ALA A 217 -16.41 20.29 19.66
CA ALA A 217 -16.11 21.05 20.88
C ALA A 217 -17.37 21.27 21.72
#